data_AF-A0A6L9MHC2-F1
#
_entry.id   AF-A0A6L9MHC2-F1
#
_cell.length_a   1.000
_cell.length_b   1.000
_cell.length_c   1.000
_cell.angle_alpha   90.00
_cell.angle_beta   90.00
_cell.angle_gamma   90.00
#
_symmetry.space_group_name_H-M   'P 1'
#
loop_
_entity.id
_entity.type
_entity.pdbx_description
1 polymer ?
#
loop_
_entity_poly.entity_id
_entity_poly.type
_entity_poly.pdbx_seq_one_letter_code
_entity_poly.pdbx_strand_id
1 'polypeptide(L)'
;MSLTFDGLEPAVAEARAFAARLHREEYRGPGDTDEAVRNRLNRKTGVPASYFLRLHKRAREMTDVSGKYARLLRLAVEALDAHTARINSQTSEIENELETIRRRRAGRRGAAGSRPDQASLFQEP
;
A
#
# COMPACT_ATOMS: atom_id res chain seq x y z
N MET A 1 28.39 -5.57 -13.87
CA MET A 1 27.22 -5.21 -14.68
C MET A 1 26.49 -4.07 -13.97
N SER A 2 26.60 -2.85 -14.48
CA SER A 2 25.96 -1.67 -13.90
C SER A 2 24.50 -1.62 -14.37
N LEU A 3 23.56 -1.64 -13.44
CA LEU A 3 22.12 -1.51 -13.72
C LEU A 3 21.80 -0.03 -14.04
N THR A 4 22.27 0.49 -15.16
CA THR A 4 21.87 1.83 -15.62
C THR A 4 20.51 1.74 -16.31
N PHE A 5 19.45 1.70 -15.52
CA PHE A 5 18.12 2.07 -16.01
C PHE A 5 18.19 3.52 -16.51
N ASP A 6 17.80 3.77 -17.76
CA ASP A 6 17.64 5.11 -18.37
C ASP A 6 18.91 5.94 -18.68
N GLY A 7 20.14 5.40 -18.55
CA GLY A 7 21.37 6.18 -18.78
C GLY A 7 21.61 7.29 -17.75
N LEU A 8 20.98 7.16 -16.58
CA LEU A 8 21.12 8.06 -15.44
C LEU A 8 22.20 7.56 -14.48
N GLU A 9 22.78 8.49 -13.73
CA GLU A 9 23.60 8.14 -12.57
C GLU A 9 22.78 7.32 -11.56
N PRO A 10 23.34 6.25 -10.95
CA PRO A 10 22.57 5.32 -10.11
C PRO A 10 21.81 6.01 -8.97
N ALA A 11 22.44 6.98 -8.31
CA ALA A 11 21.81 7.74 -7.23
C ALA A 11 20.62 8.59 -7.72
N VAL A 12 20.74 9.15 -8.93
CA VAL A 12 19.67 9.93 -9.57
C VAL A 12 18.53 9.02 -9.99
N ALA A 13 18.83 7.85 -10.55
CA ALA A 13 17.85 6.85 -10.94
C ALA A 13 17.04 6.37 -9.72
N GLU A 14 17.72 6.06 -8.62
CA GLU A 14 17.09 5.65 -7.36
C GLU A 14 16.21 6.78 -6.78
N ALA A 15 16.73 7.99 -6.66
CA ALA A 15 15.97 9.13 -6.14
C ALA A 15 14.74 9.44 -7.01
N ARG A 16 14.86 9.32 -8.34
CA ARG A 16 13.74 9.47 -9.27
C ARG A 16 12.68 8.39 -9.06
N ALA A 17 13.10 7.14 -8.86
CA ALA A 17 12.19 6.03 -8.59
C ALA A 17 11.42 6.25 -7.28
N PHE A 18 12.11 6.65 -6.21
CA PHE A 18 11.48 7.00 -4.94
C PHE A 18 10.49 8.16 -5.09
N ALA A 19 10.90 9.24 -5.77
CA ALA A 19 10.03 10.37 -6.02
C ALA A 19 8.77 9.99 -6.82
N ALA A 20 8.91 9.17 -7.87
CA ALA A 20 7.78 8.72 -8.68
C ALA A 20 6.83 7.80 -7.90
N ARG A 21 7.39 6.95 -7.03
CA ARG A 21 6.59 6.08 -6.15
C ARG A 21 5.77 6.91 -5.15
N LEU A 22 6.42 7.85 -4.46
CA LEU A 22 5.74 8.77 -3.53
C LEU A 22 4.67 9.62 -4.23
N HIS A 23 4.94 10.08 -5.46
CA HIS A 23 3.98 10.85 -6.24
C HIS A 23 2.73 10.04 -6.60
N ARG A 24 2.90 8.78 -7.01
CA ARG A 24 1.76 7.90 -7.32
C ARG A 24 0.90 7.62 -6.10
N GLU A 25 1.53 7.39 -4.95
CA GLU A 25 0.82 7.15 -3.70
C GLU A 25 0.03 8.39 -3.22
N GLU A 26 0.61 9.58 -3.38
CA GLU A 26 0.00 10.82 -2.90
C GLU A 26 -1.08 11.36 -3.85
N TYR A 27 -1.15 10.86 -5.09
CA TYR A 27 -2.10 11.30 -6.10
C TYR A 27 -3.52 10.84 -5.77
N ARG A 28 -4.45 11.79 -5.70
CA ARG A 28 -5.83 11.55 -5.24
C ARG A 28 -6.85 11.29 -6.35
N GLY A 29 -6.42 11.27 -7.62
CA GLY A 29 -7.30 11.04 -8.76
C GLY A 29 -7.58 12.28 -9.61
N PRO A 30 -8.59 12.21 -10.51
CA PRO A 30 -8.88 13.27 -11.48
C PRO A 30 -9.13 14.63 -10.83
N GLY A 31 -8.48 15.67 -11.35
CA GLY A 31 -8.53 17.03 -10.82
C GLY A 31 -7.44 17.36 -9.80
N ASP A 32 -6.67 16.37 -9.35
CA ASP A 32 -5.46 16.60 -8.55
C ASP A 32 -4.30 16.98 -9.47
N THR A 33 -3.61 18.08 -9.14
CA THR A 33 -2.53 18.60 -9.98
C THR A 33 -1.18 18.10 -9.49
N ASP A 34 -0.22 17.88 -10.39
CA ASP A 34 1.14 17.49 -9.99
C ASP A 34 1.77 18.50 -9.01
N GLU A 35 1.42 19.79 -9.12
CA GLU A 35 1.87 20.80 -8.18
C GLU A 35 1.27 20.60 -6.78
N ALA A 36 -0.03 20.34 -6.68
CA ALA A 36 -0.68 20.03 -5.42
C ALA A 36 -0.07 18.78 -4.77
N VAL A 37 0.18 17.73 -5.55
CA VAL A 37 0.85 16.51 -5.08
C VAL A 37 2.23 16.82 -4.53
N ARG A 38 3.07 17.55 -5.29
CA ARG A 38 4.43 17.94 -4.83
C ARG A 38 4.39 18.81 -3.59
N ASN A 39 3.42 19.70 -3.45
CA ASN A 39 3.26 20.54 -2.27
C ASN A 39 2.88 19.70 -1.03
N ARG A 40 2.04 18.67 -1.18
CA ARG A 40 1.75 17.72 -0.09
C ARG A 40 2.98 16.89 0.26
N LEU A 41 3.70 16.37 -0.74
CA LEU A 41 4.95 15.64 -0.51
C LEU A 41 6.00 16.49 0.19
N ASN A 42 6.14 17.77 -0.16
CA ASN A 42 7.02 18.70 0.53
C ASN A 42 6.67 18.80 2.02
N ARG A 43 5.39 18.98 2.36
CA ARG A 43 4.93 19.04 3.75
C ARG A 43 5.16 17.73 4.51
N LYS A 44 5.02 16.58 3.85
CA LYS A 44 5.18 15.25 4.47
C LYS A 44 6.65 14.83 4.64
N THR A 45 7.50 15.12 3.66
CA THR A 45 8.87 14.59 3.58
C THR A 45 9.94 15.63 3.90
N GLY A 46 9.62 16.92 3.85
CA GLY A 46 10.58 18.02 3.95
C GLY A 46 11.45 18.20 2.69
N VAL A 47 11.22 17.43 1.62
CA VAL A 47 11.92 17.60 0.33
C VAL A 47 11.20 18.70 -0.47
N PRO A 48 11.92 19.74 -0.94
CA PRO A 48 11.28 20.85 -1.65
C PRO A 48 10.49 20.39 -2.88
N ALA A 49 9.33 21.01 -3.13
CA ALA A 49 8.51 20.75 -4.32
C ALA A 49 9.29 20.97 -5.63
N SER A 50 10.20 21.95 -5.66
CA SER A 50 11.12 22.19 -6.77
C SER A 50 12.09 21.03 -7.01
N TYR A 51 12.50 20.32 -5.95
CA TYR A 51 13.37 19.16 -6.03
C TYR A 51 12.63 17.95 -6.63
N PHE A 52 11.38 17.72 -6.21
CA PHE A 52 10.51 16.73 -6.84
C PHE A 52 10.27 17.02 -8.33
N LEU A 53 10.02 18.28 -8.68
CA LEU A 53 9.86 18.71 -10.07
C LEU A 53 11.14 18.43 -10.88
N ARG A 54 12.31 18.74 -10.32
CA ARG A 54 13.61 18.48 -10.97
C ARG A 54 13.82 16.99 -11.21
N LEU A 55 13.54 16.13 -10.22
CA LEU A 55 13.62 14.67 -10.38
C LEU A 55 12.63 14.14 -11.43
N HIS A 56 11.45 14.75 -11.57
CA HIS A 56 10.45 14.30 -12.56
C HIS A 56 10.78 14.74 -13.98
N LYS A 57 11.22 15.99 -14.17
CA LYS A 57 11.35 16.60 -15.51
C LYS A 57 12.78 16.66 -16.01
N ARG A 58 13.77 16.72 -15.12
CA ARG A 58 15.18 17.01 -15.42
C ARG A 58 16.16 15.99 -14.84
N ALA A 59 15.71 14.78 -14.50
CA ALA A 59 16.61 13.74 -13.99
C ALA A 59 17.78 13.46 -14.94
N ARG A 60 17.55 13.50 -16.26
CA ARG A 60 18.60 13.29 -17.28
C ARG A 60 19.70 14.36 -17.29
N GLU A 61 19.41 15.52 -16.72
CA GLU A 61 20.36 16.63 -16.58
C GLU A 61 21.05 16.61 -15.21
N MET A 62 20.66 15.71 -14.31
CA MET A 62 21.25 15.59 -12.98
C MET A 62 22.42 14.62 -13.02
N THR A 63 23.57 15.10 -12.57
CA THR A 63 24.77 14.28 -12.32
C THR A 63 24.79 13.71 -10.92
N ASP A 64 24.09 14.33 -9.98
CA ASP A 64 24.09 13.90 -8.58
C ASP A 64 22.82 14.33 -7.84
N VAL A 65 22.61 13.73 -6.67
CA VAL A 65 21.51 13.98 -5.73
C VAL A 65 22.09 14.49 -4.42
N SER A 66 21.45 15.49 -3.81
CA SER A 66 21.85 15.94 -2.48
C SER A 66 21.66 14.80 -1.49
N GLY A 67 22.72 14.41 -0.76
CA GLY A 67 22.65 13.34 0.24
C GLY A 67 21.55 13.55 1.29
N LYS A 68 21.27 14.81 1.66
CA LYS A 68 20.13 15.16 2.54
C LYS A 68 18.80 14.73 1.92
N TYR A 69 18.54 15.10 0.67
CA TYR A 69 17.28 14.79 0.01
C TYR A 69 17.18 13.31 -0.38
N ALA A 70 18.28 12.68 -0.77
CA ALA A 70 18.34 11.23 -0.98
C ALA A 70 17.91 10.46 0.29
N ARG A 71 18.45 10.84 1.45
CA ARG A 71 18.07 10.24 2.74
C ARG A 71 16.60 10.47 3.07
N LEU A 72 16.08 11.68 2.88
CA LEU A 72 14.67 11.99 3.15
C LEU A 72 13.72 11.20 2.23
N LEU A 73 14.04 11.08 0.94
CA LEU A 73 13.27 10.28 0.00
C LEU A 73 13.25 8.81 0.40
N ARG A 74 14.40 8.25 0.78
CA ARG A 74 14.52 6.87 1.24
C ARG A 74 13.68 6.63 2.49
N LEU A 75 13.80 7.48 3.52
CA LEU A 75 13.01 7.37 4.75
C LEU A 75 11.50 7.48 4.47
N ALA A 76 11.09 8.35 3.54
CA ALA A 76 9.69 8.48 3.16
C ALA A 76 9.14 7.22 2.47
N VAL A 77 9.95 6.57 1.63
CA VAL A 77 9.57 5.29 1.00
C VAL A 77 9.54 4.16 2.02
N GLU A 78 10.52 4.06 2.91
CA GLU A 78 10.54 3.06 3.99
C GLU A 78 9.32 3.21 4.91
N ALA A 79 8.94 4.45 5.24
CA ALA A 79 7.73 4.73 6.01
C ALA A 79 6.45 4.31 5.28
N LEU A 80 6.39 4.53 3.96
CA LEU A 80 5.29 4.07 3.13
C LEU A 80 5.20 2.53 3.10
N ASP A 81 6.34 1.86 2.93
CA ASP A 81 6.42 0.39 2.96
C ASP A 81 5.93 -0.19 4.29
N ALA A 82 6.39 0.37 5.41
CA ALA A 82 5.97 -0.04 6.74
C ALA A 82 4.46 0.18 6.96
N HIS A 83 3.92 1.29 6.46
CA HIS A 83 2.49 1.58 6.55
C HIS A 83 1.65 0.58 5.74
N THR A 84 2.04 0.32 4.49
CA THR A 84 1.36 -0.65 3.63
C THR A 84 1.43 -2.07 4.19
N ALA A 85 2.59 -2.47 4.73
CA ALA A 85 2.74 -3.77 5.38
C ALA A 85 1.78 -3.94 6.57
N ARG A 86 1.61 -2.89 7.40
CA ARG A 86 0.67 -2.89 8.53
C ARG A 86 -0.79 -3.00 8.06
N ILE A 87 -1.18 -2.25 7.02
CA ILE A 87 -2.54 -2.35 6.48
C ILE A 87 -2.81 -3.77 5.95
N ASN A 88 -1.85 -4.34 5.24
CA ASN A 88 -1.99 -5.68 4.68
C ASN A 88 -2.13 -6.73 5.79
N SER A 89 -1.34 -6.66 6.86
CA SER A 89 -1.46 -7.60 7.98
C SER A 89 -2.82 -7.50 8.66
N GLN A 90 -3.30 -6.27 8.89
CA GLN A 90 -4.64 -6.03 9.45
C GLN A 90 -5.75 -6.56 8.55
N THR A 91 -5.62 -6.38 7.23
CA THR A 91 -6.59 -6.88 6.25
C THR A 91 -6.66 -8.41 6.29
N SER A 92 -5.52 -9.10 6.33
CA SER A 92 -5.48 -10.56 6.45
C SER A 92 -6.06 -11.08 7.76
N GLU A 93 -5.88 -10.36 8.87
CA GLU A 93 -6.49 -10.71 10.16
C GLU A 93 -8.03 -10.64 10.09
N ILE A 94 -8.57 -9.56 9.52
CA ILE A 94 -10.02 -9.37 9.33
C ILE A 94 -10.57 -10.48 8.42
N GLU A 95 -9.89 -10.80 7.32
CA GLU A 95 -10.30 -11.87 6.40
C GLU A 95 -10.35 -13.23 7.10
N ASN A 96 -9.33 -13.56 7.90
CA ASN A 96 -9.29 -14.78 8.69
C ASN A 96 -10.43 -14.82 9.72
N GLU A 97 -10.69 -13.72 10.42
CA GLU A 97 -11.78 -13.63 11.38
C GLU A 97 -13.14 -13.85 10.69
N LEU A 98 -13.39 -13.18 9.55
CA LEU A 98 -14.60 -13.36 8.75
C LEU A 98 -14.78 -14.82 8.31
N GLU A 99 -13.71 -15.50 7.92
CA GLU A 99 -13.76 -16.91 7.53
C GLU A 99 -14.10 -17.82 8.72
N THR A 100 -13.55 -17.56 9.91
CA THR A 100 -13.93 -18.31 11.12
C THR A 100 -15.41 -18.09 11.48
N ILE A 101 -15.93 -16.86 11.33
CA ILE A 101 -17.33 -16.54 11.57
C ILE A 101 -18.23 -17.28 10.57
N ARG A 102 -17.86 -17.30 9.28
CA ARG A 102 -18.58 -18.05 8.22
C ARG A 102 -18.63 -19.53 8.54
N ARG A 103 -17.50 -20.15 8.92
CA ARG A 103 -17.45 -21.58 9.31
C ARG A 103 -18.31 -21.88 10.53
N ARG A 104 -18.25 -21.05 11.58
CA ARG A 104 -19.10 -21.18 12.78
C ARG A 104 -20.59 -21.10 12.43
N ARG A 105 -20.99 -20.21 11.53
CA ARG A 105 -22.39 -20.09 11.08
C ARG A 105 -22.84 -21.28 10.23
N ALA A 106 -21.99 -21.78 9.33
CA ALA A 106 -22.28 -22.97 8.53
C ALA A 106 -22.49 -24.22 9.40
N GLY A 107 -21.62 -24.43 10.41
CA GLY A 107 -21.77 -25.53 11.36
C GLY A 107 -23.05 -25.47 12.19
N ARG A 108 -23.48 -24.28 12.63
CA ARG A 108 -24.76 -24.11 13.36
C ARG A 108 -26.00 -24.39 12.49
N ARG A 109 -25.97 -24.06 11.20
CA ARG A 109 -27.09 -24.35 10.28
C ARG A 109 -27.23 -25.83 9.98
N GLY A 110 -26.14 -26.59 9.95
CA GLY A 110 -26.19 -28.06 9.83
C GLY A 110 -26.77 -28.75 11.08
N ALA A 111 -26.50 -28.23 12.28
CA ALA A 111 -26.98 -28.82 13.54
C ALA A 111 -28.47 -28.55 13.84
N ALA A 112 -29.05 -27.45 13.33
CA ALA A 112 -30.46 -27.10 13.56
C ALA A 112 -31.45 -27.91 12.69
N GLY A 113 -30.96 -28.71 11.72
CA GLY A 113 -31.77 -29.55 10.84
C GLY A 113 -32.09 -30.96 11.40
N SER A 114 -31.37 -31.43 12.42
CA SER A 114 -31.66 -32.70 13.10
C SER A 114 -32.65 -32.49 14.24
N ARG A 115 -33.91 -32.16 13.92
CA ARG A 115 -35.00 -32.47 14.84
C ARG A 115 -35.27 -33.98 14.71
N PRO A 116 -35.14 -34.79 15.77
CA PRO A 116 -35.60 -36.17 15.69
C PRO A 116 -37.09 -36.16 15.36
N ASP A 117 -37.46 -36.89 14.31
CA ASP A 117 -38.85 -37.09 13.90
C ASP A 117 -39.65 -37.55 15.12
N GLN A 118 -40.60 -36.75 15.59
CA GLN A 118 -41.51 -37.11 16.67
C GLN A 118 -42.57 -38.15 16.21
N ALA A 119 -42.31 -38.86 15.11
CA ALA A 119 -43.21 -39.85 14.53
C ALA A 119 -43.15 -41.22 15.22
N SER A 120 -42.27 -41.42 16.21
CA SER A 120 -42.09 -42.72 16.87
C SER A 120 -42.87 -42.89 18.18
N LEU A 121 -43.70 -41.93 18.61
CA LEU A 121 -44.36 -41.97 19.93
C LEU A 121 -45.74 -42.65 19.94
N PHE A 122 -46.26 -43.09 18.79
CA PHE A 122 -47.57 -43.73 18.70
C PHE A 122 -47.48 -45.10 18.03
N GLN A 123 -46.85 -46.06 18.71
CA GLN A 123 -47.10 -47.47 18.48
C GLN A 123 -47.22 -48.19 19.82
N GLU A 124 -48.44 -48.21 20.32
CA GLU A 124 -49.02 -49.33 21.08
C GLU A 124 -50.52 -49.37 20.76
N PRO A 125 -51.22 -50.51 20.95
CA PRO A 125 -50.77 -51.78 21.53
C PRO A 125 -50.74 -52.97 20.55
#